data_AF-A0A438ERE2-F1
#
_entry.id   AF-A0A438ERE2-F1
#
_cell.length_a   1.000
_cell.length_b   1.000
_cell.length_c   1.000
_cell.angle_alpha   90.00
_cell.angle_beta   90.00
_cell.angle_gamma   90.00
#
_symmetry.space_group_name_H-M   'P 1'
#
loop_
_entity.id
_entity.type
_entity.pdbx_description
1 polymer ?
#
loop_
_entity_poly.entity_id
_entity_poly.type
_entity_poly.pdbx_seq_one_letter_code
_entity_poly.pdbx_strand_id
1 'polypeptide(L)'
;METPKDKKASLVIHGFVDKVIAGVMDRLNMRIPPFVRIDLFQVILTHTLSSDKRFVNWILRVASVHGQKAPLPFIKYVEVSFLDGQNYKEAVLHKQPFQLKRRTVKTKIFEVLLKLNFSDGCGCLSSQIKVPIDFKVSTDCFNYDKDAILQKLRDTATGDPCCGRHEVIEKKPIPDPRSEATVYAIVTNVLQYNKTAPESNGSVMKGRLGGLNGIETSWKRSRSGKRKPRS
;
A
#
# COMPACT_ATOMS: atom_id res chain seq x y z
N MET A 1 0.45 -19.98 28.97
CA MET A 1 0.16 -19.97 30.42
C MET A 1 -0.82 -18.82 30.62
N GLU A 2 -2.12 -19.11 30.67
CA GLU A 2 -3.14 -18.11 31.03
C GLU A 2 -3.12 -17.93 32.55
N THR A 3 -3.17 -16.69 33.02
CA THR A 3 -3.16 -16.43 34.46
C THR A 3 -4.57 -16.67 35.02
N PRO A 4 -4.73 -17.02 36.31
CA PRO A 4 -6.05 -17.19 36.95
C PRO A 4 -6.95 -15.95 36.84
N LYS A 5 -6.37 -14.77 36.55
CA LYS A 5 -7.06 -13.50 36.33
C LYS A 5 -7.82 -13.47 34.99
N ASP A 6 -7.31 -14.15 33.98
CA ASP A 6 -7.86 -14.17 32.63
C ASP A 6 -9.14 -15.03 32.53
N LYS A 7 -9.36 -15.95 33.47
CA LYS A 7 -10.57 -16.80 33.55
C LYS A 7 -11.86 -16.06 33.89
N LYS A 8 -11.78 -14.82 34.40
CA LYS A 8 -12.94 -14.01 34.83
C LYS A 8 -13.18 -12.77 33.96
N ALA A 9 -12.34 -12.54 32.96
CA ALA A 9 -12.45 -11.38 32.08
C ALA A 9 -13.22 -11.75 30.80
N SER A 10 -14.53 -11.98 30.90
CA SER A 10 -15.40 -12.25 29.74
C SER A 10 -16.23 -11.04 29.30
N LEU A 11 -16.01 -9.86 29.89
CA LEU A 11 -16.76 -8.66 29.53
C LEU A 11 -16.15 -8.02 28.27
N VAL A 12 -16.66 -8.42 27.11
CA VAL A 12 -16.40 -7.76 25.83
C VAL A 12 -17.44 -6.64 25.68
N ILE A 13 -17.03 -5.38 25.85
CA ILE A 13 -17.89 -4.23 25.59
C ILE A 13 -17.79 -3.90 24.10
N HIS A 14 -18.82 -4.23 23.33
CA HIS A 14 -18.96 -3.77 21.95
C HIS A 14 -19.44 -2.32 21.94
N GLY A 15 -18.52 -1.39 22.21
CA GLY A 15 -18.78 0.03 22.02
C GLY A 15 -19.06 0.31 20.54
N PHE A 16 -20.21 0.89 20.22
CA PHE A 16 -20.53 1.34 18.86
C PHE A 16 -19.74 2.61 18.48
N VAL A 17 -18.44 2.65 18.77
CA VAL A 17 -17.58 3.83 18.61
C VAL A 17 -17.67 4.34 17.18
N ASP A 18 -17.57 3.46 16.19
CA ASP A 18 -17.66 3.84 14.77
C ASP A 18 -19.01 4.47 14.42
N LYS A 19 -20.12 3.98 14.99
CA LYS A 19 -21.46 4.56 14.77
C LYS A 19 -21.64 5.88 15.50
N VAL A 20 -21.08 6.02 16.70
CA VAL A 20 -21.09 7.28 17.45
C VAL A 20 -20.29 8.33 16.70
N ILE A 21 -19.08 8.00 16.24
CA ILE A 21 -18.24 8.88 15.45
C ILE A 21 -18.94 9.23 14.13
N ALA A 22 -19.51 8.26 13.41
CA ALA A 22 -20.29 8.55 12.21
C ALA A 22 -21.45 9.52 12.47
N GLY A 23 -22.23 9.30 13.54
CA GLY A 23 -23.33 10.19 13.92
C GLY A 23 -22.88 11.59 14.34
N VAL A 24 -21.74 11.71 15.02
CA VAL A 24 -21.13 13.01 15.36
C VAL A 24 -20.66 13.73 14.09
N MET A 25 -19.98 13.03 13.18
CA MET A 25 -19.52 13.61 11.90
C MET A 25 -20.71 14.09 11.06
N ASP A 26 -21.80 13.32 11.01
CA ASP A 26 -23.03 13.72 10.32
C ASP A 26 -23.68 14.95 10.95
N ARG A 27 -23.81 14.98 12.28
CA ARG A 27 -24.41 16.11 13.00
C ARG A 27 -23.60 17.41 12.83
N LEU A 28 -22.27 17.30 12.76
CA LEU A 28 -21.37 18.43 12.56
C LEU A 28 -21.18 18.77 11.06
N ASN A 29 -21.82 18.04 10.15
CA ASN A 29 -21.62 18.13 8.70
C ASN A 29 -20.13 18.06 8.29
N MET A 30 -19.38 17.22 8.99
CA MET A 30 -17.96 16.99 8.74
C MET A 30 -17.78 15.70 7.92
N ARG A 31 -16.68 15.62 7.17
CA ARG A 31 -16.26 14.39 6.48
C ARG A 31 -14.88 14.00 6.97
N ILE A 32 -14.67 12.71 7.21
CA ILE A 32 -13.34 12.19 7.49
C ILE A 32 -12.55 12.27 6.17
N PRO A 33 -11.41 12.99 6.12
CA PRO A 33 -10.61 13.05 4.91
C PRO A 33 -10.07 11.66 4.55
N PRO A 34 -9.89 11.35 3.27
CA PRO A 34 -9.26 10.11 2.85
C PRO A 34 -7.87 9.97 3.48
N PHE A 35 -7.54 8.75 3.91
CA PHE A 35 -6.22 8.43 4.43
C PHE A 35 -5.38 7.80 3.31
N VAL A 36 -4.25 8.43 2.99
CA VAL A 36 -3.30 7.93 1.99
C VAL A 36 -2.07 7.38 2.71
N ARG A 37 -1.86 6.06 2.61
CA ARG A 37 -0.65 5.41 3.11
C ARG A 37 0.46 5.50 2.07
N ILE A 38 1.56 6.15 2.45
CA ILE A 38 2.78 6.23 1.65
C ILE A 38 3.87 5.45 2.39
N ASP A 39 4.48 4.49 1.72
CA ASP A 39 5.65 3.77 2.21
C ASP A 39 6.91 4.19 1.44
N LEU A 40 8.06 4.06 2.08
CA LEU A 40 9.36 4.39 1.52
C LEU A 40 10.22 3.15 1.34
N PHE A 41 10.97 3.09 0.25
CA PHE A 41 12.00 2.09 0.02
C PHE A 41 13.11 2.68 -0.86
N GLN A 42 14.23 1.97 -0.95
CA GLN A 42 15.36 2.39 -1.78
C GLN A 42 15.77 1.30 -2.75
N VAL A 43 16.15 1.72 -3.95
CA VAL A 43 16.80 0.90 -4.96
C VAL A 43 18.28 1.29 -4.98
N ILE A 44 19.15 0.31 -4.74
CA ILE A 44 20.60 0.51 -4.67
C ILE A 44 21.24 -0.24 -5.83
N LEU A 45 21.96 0.48 -6.68
CA LEU A 45 22.79 -0.07 -7.74
C LEU A 45 24.25 0.02 -7.32
N THR A 46 24.85 -1.11 -6.95
CA THR A 46 26.29 -1.21 -6.69
C THR A 46 26.98 -1.81 -7.90
N HIS A 47 28.12 -1.27 -8.32
CA HIS A 47 28.86 -1.85 -9.43
C HIS A 47 30.37 -1.84 -9.21
N THR A 48 31.02 -2.84 -9.78
CA THR A 48 32.48 -3.03 -9.73
C THR A 48 33.00 -3.38 -11.11
N LEU A 49 34.10 -2.75 -11.51
CA LEU A 49 34.74 -3.07 -12.77
C LEU A 49 35.43 -4.43 -12.64
N SER A 50 35.20 -5.31 -13.62
CA SER A 50 35.92 -6.59 -13.64
C SER A 50 37.39 -6.41 -14.02
N SER A 51 38.23 -7.41 -13.69
CA SER A 51 39.68 -7.36 -13.91
C SER A 51 40.07 -7.11 -15.37
N ASP A 52 39.26 -7.62 -16.33
CA ASP A 52 39.47 -7.43 -17.76
C ASP A 52 39.05 -6.04 -18.28
N LYS A 53 38.44 -5.20 -17.42
CA LYS A 53 37.90 -3.87 -17.70
C LYS A 53 36.82 -3.80 -18.81
N ARG A 54 36.42 -4.94 -19.38
CA ARG A 54 35.39 -5.05 -20.43
C ARG A 54 33.99 -5.15 -19.83
N PHE A 55 33.89 -5.84 -18.70
CA PHE A 55 32.62 -6.08 -18.03
C PHE A 55 32.51 -5.35 -16.70
N VAL A 56 31.27 -5.13 -16.29
CA VAL A 56 30.89 -4.60 -14.98
C VAL A 56 30.06 -5.64 -14.26
N ASN A 57 30.48 -6.00 -13.05
CA ASN A 57 29.68 -6.79 -12.13
C ASN A 57 28.81 -5.83 -11.32
N TRP A 58 27.50 -5.99 -11.37
CA TRP A 58 26.58 -5.11 -10.67
C TRP A 58 25.55 -5.88 -9.87
N ILE A 59 25.07 -5.18 -8.85
CA ILE A 59 24.11 -5.64 -7.88
C ILE A 59 23.00 -4.60 -7.83
N LEU A 60 21.79 -5.01 -8.16
CA LEU A 60 20.59 -4.22 -7.95
C LEU A 60 19.88 -4.76 -6.71
N ARG A 61 19.64 -3.89 -5.73
CA ARG A 61 19.03 -4.26 -4.45
C ARG A 61 17.84 -3.36 -4.15
N VAL A 62 16.71 -3.95 -3.81
CA VAL A 62 15.56 -3.25 -3.21
C VAL A 62 15.61 -3.46 -1.69
N ALA A 63 15.69 -2.38 -0.93
CA ALA A 63 15.90 -2.40 0.52
C ALA A 63 15.10 -1.32 1.25
N SER A 64 14.97 -1.46 2.57
CA SER A 64 14.35 -0.45 3.43
C SER A 64 15.22 0.79 3.56
N VAL A 65 14.58 1.96 3.66
CA VAL A 65 15.24 3.23 3.98
C VAL A 65 15.76 3.27 5.42
N HIS A 66 15.17 2.46 6.31
CA HIS A 66 15.56 2.39 7.73
C HIS A 66 16.80 1.52 7.98
N GLY A 67 17.38 0.91 6.94
CA GLY A 67 18.61 0.16 7.02
C GLY A 67 18.64 -1.08 6.13
N GLN A 68 19.83 -1.55 5.77
CA GLN A 68 19.99 -2.66 4.83
C GLN A 68 19.44 -4.00 5.32
N LYS A 69 19.36 -4.20 6.64
CA LYS A 69 18.80 -5.40 7.28
C LYS A 69 17.36 -5.19 7.74
N ALA A 70 16.82 -3.97 7.64
CA ALA A 70 15.47 -3.70 8.05
C ALA A 70 14.49 -4.31 7.03
N PRO A 71 13.43 -4.98 7.50
CA PRO A 71 12.45 -5.58 6.60
C PRO A 71 11.67 -4.50 5.83
N LEU A 72 11.24 -4.86 4.63
CA LEU A 72 10.27 -4.16 3.80
C LEU A 72 8.93 -4.92 3.88
N PRO A 73 8.08 -4.64 4.87
CA PRO A 73 6.90 -5.47 5.15
C PRO A 73 5.82 -5.37 4.05
N PHE A 74 5.76 -4.25 3.34
CA PHE A 74 4.73 -4.01 2.31
C PHE A 74 5.06 -4.66 0.95
N ILE A 75 6.25 -5.23 0.78
CA ILE A 75 6.66 -5.92 -0.46
C ILE A 75 6.82 -7.42 -0.16
N LYS A 76 6.04 -8.25 -0.87
CA LYS A 76 6.06 -9.70 -0.76
C LYS A 76 7.22 -10.31 -1.55
N TYR A 77 7.37 -9.90 -2.81
CA TYR A 77 8.48 -10.29 -3.68
C TYR A 77 8.64 -9.31 -4.85
N VAL A 78 9.79 -9.35 -5.52
CA VAL A 78 10.09 -8.45 -6.65
C VAL A 78 10.34 -9.28 -7.91
N GLU A 79 9.64 -8.97 -8.99
CA GLU A 79 9.94 -9.48 -10.33
C GLU A 79 10.82 -8.46 -11.06
N VAL A 80 11.85 -8.95 -11.74
CA VAL A 80 12.81 -8.13 -12.48
C VAL A 80 12.82 -8.57 -13.93
N SER A 81 12.48 -7.67 -14.83
CA SER A 81 12.54 -7.85 -16.29
C SER A 81 13.32 -6.71 -16.97
N PHE A 82 13.62 -6.89 -18.26
CA PHE A 82 14.51 -6.01 -19.03
C PHE A 82 13.78 -5.55 -20.29
N LEU A 83 13.73 -4.24 -20.53
CA LEU A 83 12.92 -3.68 -21.63
C LEU A 83 13.64 -3.75 -23.01
N ASP A 84 14.96 -3.89 -23.03
CA ASP A 84 15.77 -3.65 -24.24
C ASP A 84 16.41 -4.89 -24.85
N GLY A 85 15.67 -5.72 -25.58
CA GLY A 85 16.23 -6.79 -26.45
C GLY A 85 17.33 -7.63 -25.79
N GLN A 86 17.26 -7.72 -24.47
CA GLN A 86 18.35 -8.14 -23.63
C GLN A 86 18.09 -9.58 -23.30
N ASN A 87 18.96 -10.46 -23.77
CA ASN A 87 18.91 -11.88 -23.44
C ASN A 87 19.24 -12.16 -21.96
N TYR A 88 18.99 -11.21 -21.05
CA TYR A 88 19.07 -11.43 -19.63
C TYR A 88 17.81 -12.15 -19.17
N LYS A 89 18.02 -13.26 -18.48
CA LYS A 89 16.93 -14.00 -17.85
C LYS A 89 16.31 -13.13 -16.76
N GLU A 90 15.00 -12.98 -16.84
CA GLU A 90 14.14 -12.42 -15.80
C GLU A 90 14.38 -13.13 -14.47
N ALA A 91 14.11 -12.43 -13.36
CA ALA A 91 14.34 -12.96 -12.03
C ALA A 91 13.18 -12.64 -11.11
N VAL A 92 12.82 -13.60 -10.25
CA VAL A 92 11.87 -13.39 -9.15
C VAL A 92 12.63 -13.48 -7.83
N LEU A 93 12.57 -12.41 -7.06
CA LEU A 93 13.31 -12.22 -5.81
C LEU A 93 12.33 -12.38 -4.64
N HIS A 94 12.34 -13.53 -3.97
CA HIS A 94 11.45 -13.83 -2.85
C HIS A 94 12.05 -13.53 -1.47
N LYS A 95 13.38 -13.35 -1.38
CA LYS A 95 14.09 -13.18 -0.10
C LYS A 95 14.60 -11.75 0.04
N GLN A 96 14.38 -11.18 1.22
CA GLN A 96 14.88 -9.85 1.58
C GLN A 96 16.33 -9.92 2.12
N PRO A 97 17.19 -8.93 1.82
CA PRO A 97 16.95 -7.84 0.87
C PRO A 97 16.87 -8.37 -0.57
N PHE A 98 15.93 -7.87 -1.35
CA PHE A 98 15.68 -8.38 -2.71
C PHE A 98 16.85 -7.98 -3.60
N GLN A 99 17.68 -8.95 -3.97
CA GLN A 99 18.96 -8.69 -4.62
C GLN A 99 19.13 -9.49 -5.92
N LEU A 100 19.44 -8.77 -6.99
CA LEU A 100 19.84 -9.31 -8.28
C LEU A 100 21.33 -9.05 -8.52
N LYS A 101 22.08 -10.09 -8.86
CA LYS A 101 23.49 -9.98 -9.30
C LYS A 101 23.60 -10.33 -10.78
N ARG A 102 24.29 -9.50 -11.56
CA ARG A 102 24.51 -9.70 -12.99
C ARG A 102 25.87 -9.15 -13.42
N ARG A 103 26.34 -9.59 -14.59
CA ARG A 103 27.55 -9.12 -15.25
C ARG A 103 27.18 -8.65 -16.64
N THR A 104 27.58 -7.43 -17.02
CA THR A 104 27.20 -6.81 -18.29
C THR A 104 28.38 -6.07 -18.91
N VAL A 105 28.31 -5.78 -20.21
CA VAL A 105 29.34 -5.00 -20.90
C VAL A 105 29.30 -3.55 -20.41
N LYS A 106 30.46 -2.95 -20.14
CA LYS A 106 30.59 -1.62 -19.50
C LYS A 106 29.87 -0.49 -20.25
N THR A 107 29.86 -0.53 -21.58
CA THR A 107 29.32 0.54 -22.43
C THR A 107 27.80 0.51 -22.56
N LYS A 108 27.13 -0.50 -22.01
CA LYS A 108 25.70 -0.70 -22.18
C LYS A 108 24.90 0.05 -21.11
N ILE A 109 24.07 0.98 -21.55
CA ILE A 109 23.01 1.62 -20.74
C ILE A 109 21.70 0.93 -21.12
N PHE A 110 20.82 0.69 -20.14
CA PHE A 110 19.55 0.02 -20.37
C PHE A 110 18.57 0.21 -19.23
N GLU A 111 17.30 -0.09 -19.47
CA GLU A 111 16.25 -0.02 -18.44
C GLU A 111 15.92 -1.40 -17.86
N VAL A 112 15.84 -1.43 -16.53
CA VAL A 112 15.32 -2.56 -15.75
C VAL A 112 13.93 -2.21 -15.26
N LEU A 113 12.97 -3.11 -15.47
CA LEU A 113 11.63 -2.99 -14.92
C LEU A 113 11.53 -3.80 -13.62
N LEU A 114 11.28 -3.10 -12.52
CA LEU A 114 11.01 -3.69 -11.22
C LEU A 114 9.51 -3.73 -10.99
N LYS A 115 8.92 -4.92 -11.00
CA LYS A 115 7.54 -5.12 -10.56
C LYS A 115 7.55 -5.53 -9.08
N LEU A 116 7.14 -4.60 -8.24
CA LEU A 116 7.00 -4.78 -6.80
C LEU A 116 5.65 -5.44 -6.55
N ASN A 117 5.65 -6.71 -6.12
CA ASN A 117 4.42 -7.38 -5.70
C ASN A 117 4.20 -7.15 -4.21
N PHE A 118 3.06 -6.56 -3.88
CA PHE A 118 2.77 -6.09 -2.53
C PHE A 118 2.28 -7.21 -1.61
N SER A 119 2.47 -6.99 -0.31
CA SER A 119 1.92 -7.85 0.74
C SER A 119 0.42 -7.58 0.93
N ASP A 120 -0.25 -8.47 1.65
CA ASP A 120 -1.66 -8.30 1.99
C ASP A 120 -1.86 -7.00 2.80
N GLY A 121 -2.95 -6.28 2.51
CA GLY A 121 -3.25 -4.98 3.13
C GLY A 121 -2.82 -3.75 2.32
N CYS A 122 -2.14 -3.93 1.19
CA CYS A 122 -1.99 -2.89 0.17
C CYS A 122 -3.25 -2.80 -0.71
N GLY A 123 -3.57 -1.61 -1.20
CA GLY A 123 -4.75 -1.34 -2.04
C GLY A 123 -4.66 -1.88 -3.47
N CYS A 124 -3.52 -2.43 -3.86
CA CYS A 124 -3.25 -3.00 -5.17
C CYS A 124 -2.28 -4.19 -5.05
N LEU A 125 -2.24 -5.04 -6.07
CA LEU A 125 -1.41 -6.26 -6.07
C LEU A 125 0.06 -5.98 -6.35
N SER A 126 0.35 -5.01 -7.23
CA SER A 126 1.71 -4.69 -7.62
C SER A 126 1.83 -3.29 -8.20
N SER A 127 3.06 -2.75 -8.23
CA SER A 127 3.43 -1.58 -9.02
C SER A 127 4.71 -1.83 -9.79
N GLN A 128 4.90 -1.10 -10.90
CA GLN A 128 6.06 -1.22 -11.76
C GLN A 128 6.88 0.06 -11.75
N ILE A 129 8.20 -0.09 -11.69
CA ILE A 129 9.16 1.00 -11.63
C ILE A 129 10.24 0.76 -12.66
N LYS A 130 10.52 1.77 -13.47
CA LYS A 130 11.64 1.76 -14.41
C LYS A 130 12.87 2.30 -13.72
N VAL A 131 13.94 1.52 -13.75
CA VAL A 131 15.23 1.88 -13.17
C VAL A 131 16.26 1.90 -14.29
N PRO A 132 16.81 3.07 -14.63
CA PRO A 132 17.90 3.16 -15.60
C PRO A 132 19.17 2.58 -14.98
N ILE A 133 19.84 1.70 -15.72
CA ILE A 133 21.15 1.16 -15.35
C ILE A 133 22.21 1.92 -16.16
N ASP A 134 22.88 2.84 -15.48
CA ASP A 134 24.07 3.52 -15.98
C ASP A 134 25.23 3.31 -15.00
N PHE A 135 26.40 2.94 -15.53
CA PHE A 135 27.63 2.73 -14.75
C PHE A 135 28.53 3.98 -14.73
N LYS A 136 28.08 5.08 -15.36
CA LYS A 136 28.63 6.41 -15.13
C LYS A 136 28.07 6.93 -13.81
N VAL A 137 28.89 6.95 -12.77
CA VAL A 137 28.49 7.56 -11.50
C VAL A 137 28.27 9.05 -11.71
N SER A 138 27.03 9.49 -11.57
CA SER A 138 26.72 10.89 -11.30
C SER A 138 27.27 11.23 -9.91
N THR A 139 28.01 12.33 -9.82
CA THR A 139 28.53 12.87 -8.56
C THR A 139 27.47 13.66 -7.79
N ASP A 140 26.29 13.84 -8.38
CA ASP A 140 25.32 14.81 -7.89
C ASP A 140 24.36 14.14 -6.92
N CYS A 141 24.27 14.71 -5.73
CA CYS A 141 23.20 14.37 -4.78
C CYS A 141 21.96 15.18 -5.16
N PHE A 142 20.88 14.50 -5.51
CA PHE A 142 19.59 15.14 -5.74
C PHE A 142 18.74 14.97 -4.49
N ASN A 143 18.64 16.05 -3.71
CA ASN A 143 17.68 16.12 -2.62
C ASN A 143 16.49 16.95 -3.11
N TYR A 144 15.37 16.28 -3.33
CA TYR A 144 14.15 16.94 -3.72
C TYR A 144 13.43 17.47 -2.48
N ASP A 145 12.48 18.39 -2.68
CA ASP A 145 11.57 18.78 -1.60
C ASP A 145 10.67 17.58 -1.24
N LYS A 146 11.09 16.86 -0.20
CA LYS A 146 10.43 15.63 0.27
C LYS A 146 9.00 15.90 0.66
N ASP A 147 8.74 17.00 1.35
CA ASP A 147 7.41 17.33 1.85
C ASP A 147 6.48 17.71 0.70
N ALA A 148 6.97 18.50 -0.28
CA ALA A 148 6.20 18.81 -1.48
C ALA A 148 5.87 17.56 -2.31
N ILE A 149 6.81 16.62 -2.47
CA ILE A 149 6.55 15.37 -3.21
C ILE A 149 5.53 14.49 -2.46
N LEU A 150 5.69 14.32 -1.15
CA LEU A 150 4.76 13.54 -0.35
C LEU A 150 3.36 14.16 -0.37
N GLN A 151 3.26 15.49 -0.29
CA GLN A 151 1.98 16.18 -0.39
C GLN A 151 1.35 16.01 -1.78
N LYS A 152 2.13 16.19 -2.86
CA LYS A 152 1.68 15.92 -4.24
C LYS A 152 1.15 14.49 -4.40
N LEU A 153 1.84 13.49 -3.86
CA LEU A 153 1.39 12.10 -3.89
C LEU A 153 0.05 11.92 -3.17
N ARG A 154 -0.13 12.54 -2.00
CA ARG A 154 -1.38 12.51 -1.23
C ARG A 154 -2.52 13.19 -1.98
N ASP A 155 -2.31 14.38 -2.51
CA ASP A 155 -3.34 15.16 -3.19
C ASP A 155 -3.80 14.42 -4.46
N THR A 156 -2.85 13.91 -5.23
CA THR A 156 -3.15 13.16 -6.46
C THR A 156 -3.88 11.85 -6.14
N ALA A 157 -3.46 11.11 -5.11
CA ALA A 157 -4.13 9.89 -4.67
C ALA A 157 -5.51 10.15 -4.04
N THR A 158 -5.77 11.35 -3.55
CA THR A 158 -7.09 11.74 -3.01
C THR A 158 -8.06 12.08 -4.13
N GLY A 159 -7.61 12.78 -5.17
CA GLY A 159 -8.43 13.13 -6.34
C GLY A 159 -8.68 11.96 -7.29
N ASP A 160 -7.64 11.14 -7.52
CA ASP A 160 -7.68 9.92 -8.34
C ASP A 160 -7.11 8.75 -7.51
N PRO A 161 -7.98 7.99 -6.80
CA PRO A 161 -7.60 6.92 -5.89
C PRO A 161 -6.84 5.80 -6.60
N CYS A 162 -5.52 5.93 -6.66
CA CYS A 162 -4.64 5.02 -7.36
C CYS A 162 -3.48 4.56 -6.46
N CYS A 163 -3.52 3.29 -6.08
CA CYS A 163 -2.41 2.61 -5.43
C CYS A 163 -1.28 2.30 -6.44
N GLY A 164 -0.03 2.30 -5.97
CA GLY A 164 1.16 2.01 -6.75
C GLY A 164 1.81 3.24 -7.40
N ARG A 165 1.18 4.42 -7.32
CA ARG A 165 1.78 5.68 -7.75
C ARG A 165 3.02 5.98 -6.89
N HIS A 166 4.14 6.30 -7.55
CA HIS A 166 5.42 6.46 -6.89
C HIS A 166 6.20 7.64 -7.49
N GLU A 167 7.09 8.22 -6.67
CA GLU A 167 7.97 9.32 -7.04
C GLU A 167 9.34 9.13 -6.39
N VAL A 168 10.39 9.64 -7.03
CA VAL A 168 11.75 9.67 -6.47
C VAL A 168 11.87 10.86 -5.53
N ILE A 169 12.27 10.61 -4.27
CA ILE A 169 12.42 11.66 -3.26
C ILE A 169 13.88 12.00 -2.95
N GLU A 170 14.81 11.08 -3.24
CA GLU A 170 16.24 11.29 -3.02
C GLU A 170 17.04 10.43 -3.98
N LYS A 171 18.13 10.97 -4.51
CA LYS A 171 19.15 10.21 -5.23
C LYS A 171 20.52 10.55 -4.67
N LYS A 172 21.21 9.54 -4.15
CA LYS A 172 22.48 9.70 -3.45
C LYS A 172 23.56 8.78 -4.03
N PRO A 173 24.64 9.34 -4.61
CA PRO A 173 25.84 8.56 -4.89
C PRO A 173 26.54 8.14 -3.60
N ILE A 174 26.97 6.88 -3.55
CA ILE A 174 27.78 6.30 -2.49
C ILE A 174 29.15 5.99 -3.09
N PRO A 175 30.22 6.70 -2.67
CA PRO A 175 31.52 6.61 -3.33
C PRO A 175 32.20 5.25 -3.11
N ASP A 176 32.00 4.61 -1.96
CA ASP A 176 32.65 3.35 -1.62
C ASP A 176 31.68 2.37 -0.90
N PRO A 177 31.37 1.19 -1.49
CA PRO A 177 31.66 0.79 -2.86
C PRO A 177 30.88 1.67 -3.85
N ARG A 178 31.40 1.83 -5.07
CA ARG A 178 30.80 2.65 -6.14
C ARG A 178 29.33 2.26 -6.39
N SER A 179 28.43 3.01 -5.79
CA SER A 179 26.99 2.71 -5.78
C SER A 179 26.14 3.97 -5.90
N GLU A 180 24.89 3.78 -6.30
CA GLU A 180 23.88 4.83 -6.30
C GLU A 180 22.64 4.31 -5.58
N ALA A 181 22.13 5.10 -4.63
CA ALA A 181 20.90 4.80 -3.92
C ALA A 181 19.81 5.80 -4.31
N THR A 182 18.70 5.28 -4.85
CA THR A 182 17.52 6.06 -5.20
C THR A 182 16.39 5.70 -4.24
N VAL A 183 15.89 6.68 -3.50
CA VAL A 183 14.78 6.52 -2.56
C VAL A 183 13.48 6.87 -3.27
N TYR A 184 12.51 5.97 -3.15
CA TYR A 184 11.18 6.11 -3.71
C TYR A 184 10.15 6.23 -2.59
N ALA A 185 9.18 7.12 -2.80
CA ALA A 185 7.93 7.14 -2.07
C ALA A 185 6.85 6.48 -2.94
N ILE A 186 6.04 5.59 -2.35
CA ILE A 186 4.99 4.87 -3.07
C ILE A 186 3.69 4.84 -2.26
N VAL A 187 2.58 5.16 -2.93
CA VAL A 187 1.24 5.05 -2.36
C VAL A 187 0.85 3.57 -2.33
N THR A 188 0.71 3.01 -1.13
CA THR A 188 0.37 1.59 -0.96
C THR A 188 -1.08 1.36 -0.58
N ASN A 189 -1.79 2.38 -0.08
CA ASN A 189 -3.22 2.29 0.21
C ASN A 189 -3.88 3.68 0.19
N VAL A 190 -5.14 3.73 -0.25
CA VAL A 190 -6.01 4.90 -0.19
C VAL A 190 -7.32 4.46 0.45
N LEU A 191 -7.56 4.89 1.69
CA LEU A 191 -8.77 4.56 2.43
C LEU A 191 -9.73 5.74 2.39
N GLN A 192 -10.89 5.53 1.77
CA GLN A 192 -11.99 6.48 1.79
C GLN A 192 -13.05 6.01 2.78
N TYR A 193 -13.40 6.90 3.72
CA TYR A 193 -14.50 6.66 4.63
C TYR A 193 -15.81 7.11 3.96
N ASN A 194 -16.43 6.18 3.24
CA ASN A 194 -17.76 6.42 2.69
C ASN A 194 -18.81 6.31 3.81
N LYS A 195 -19.83 7.18 3.75
CA LYS A 195 -21.03 7.04 4.56
C LYS A 195 -21.70 5.72 4.19
N THR A 196 -21.48 4.66 4.95
CA THR A 196 -22.36 3.49 4.87
C THR A 196 -23.67 3.88 5.57
N ALA A 197 -24.68 4.23 4.77
CA ALA A 197 -26.04 4.01 5.23
C ALA A 197 -26.16 2.50 5.53
N PRO A 198 -26.73 2.09 6.67
CA PRO A 198 -26.95 0.68 6.92
C PRO A 198 -27.93 0.16 5.87
N GLU A 199 -27.43 -0.67 4.94
CA GLU A 199 -28.29 -1.52 4.12
C GLU A 199 -29.08 -2.41 5.07
N SER A 200 -30.38 -2.15 5.18
CA SER A 200 -31.32 -3.07 5.80
C SER A 200 -31.33 -4.33 4.95
N ASN A 201 -30.72 -5.40 5.46
CA ASN A 201 -30.91 -6.76 4.94
C ASN A 201 -32.40 -7.11 4.97
N GLY A 202 -33.05 -7.03 3.81
CA GLY A 202 -34.33 -7.66 3.52
C GLY A 202 -34.16 -8.44 2.22
N SER A 203 -34.13 -9.77 2.33
CA SER A 203 -33.85 -10.70 1.25
C SER A 203 -34.71 -10.47 0.00
N VAL A 204 -34.06 -10.47 -1.16
CA VAL A 204 -34.69 -10.61 -2.47
C VAL A 204 -35.27 -12.04 -2.60
N MET A 205 -36.59 -12.14 -2.77
CA MET A 205 -37.18 -13.20 -3.58
C MET A 205 -38.23 -12.60 -4.54
N LYS A 206 -38.04 -12.94 -5.82
CA LYS A 206 -38.80 -12.56 -7.03
C LYS A 206 -40.32 -12.71 -6.91
N GLY A 207 -41.07 -11.84 -7.60
CA GLY A 207 -42.36 -12.22 -8.19
C GLY A 207 -43.39 -11.11 -8.44
N ARG A 208 -43.27 -10.46 -9.61
CA ARG A 208 -44.30 -9.84 -10.49
C ARG A 208 -45.71 -9.47 -9.97
N LEU A 209 -46.10 -8.28 -10.46
CA LEU A 209 -47.42 -7.79 -10.92
C LEU A 209 -48.41 -7.20 -9.89
N GLY A 210 -48.66 -5.90 -10.08
CA GLY A 210 -50.02 -5.37 -10.26
C GLY A 210 -50.68 -4.69 -9.06
N GLY A 211 -51.13 -3.46 -9.25
CA GLY A 211 -52.36 -2.96 -8.61
C GLY A 211 -52.22 -1.78 -7.66
N LEU A 212 -52.65 -0.63 -8.18
CA LEU A 212 -53.21 0.57 -7.56
C LEU A 212 -53.66 0.55 -6.08
N ASN A 213 -53.57 1.77 -5.52
CA ASN A 213 -54.36 2.42 -4.47
C ASN A 213 -53.75 2.49 -3.06
N GLY A 214 -53.79 3.72 -2.53
CA GLY A 214 -53.15 4.13 -1.29
C GLY A 214 -54.02 4.02 -0.04
N ILE A 215 -53.84 5.02 0.84
CA ILE A 215 -54.45 5.25 2.17
C ILE A 215 -53.52 4.85 3.34
N GLU A 216 -52.84 5.90 3.81
CA GLU A 216 -52.97 6.46 5.18
C GLU A 216 -52.39 5.71 6.39
N THR A 217 -51.70 6.52 7.18
CA THR A 217 -50.96 6.22 8.41
C THR A 217 -51.85 5.80 9.57
N SER A 218 -51.43 4.80 10.34
CA SER A 218 -52.03 4.47 11.64
C SER A 218 -51.00 3.87 12.60
N TRP A 219 -50.60 4.67 13.59
CA TRP A 219 -49.74 4.26 14.70
C TRP A 219 -50.60 3.54 15.77
N LYS A 220 -50.26 2.29 16.11
CA LYS A 220 -50.79 1.64 17.33
C LYS A 220 -49.67 0.92 18.10
N ARG A 221 -49.28 1.51 19.24
CA ARG A 221 -48.55 0.85 20.32
C ARG A 221 -49.49 -0.11 21.06
N SER A 222 -49.14 -1.39 21.17
CA SER A 222 -49.80 -2.32 22.08
C SER A 222 -48.93 -2.54 23.33
N ARG A 223 -49.45 -2.12 24.49
CA ARG A 223 -49.01 -2.56 25.81
C ARG A 223 -49.69 -3.90 26.11
N SER A 224 -48.92 -4.94 26.45
CA SER A 224 -49.45 -6.18 27.00
C SER A 224 -48.76 -6.50 28.33
N GLY A 225 -49.47 -6.18 29.42
CA GLY A 225 -49.19 -6.71 30.75
C GLY A 225 -50.44 -7.46 31.22
N LYS A 226 -50.34 -8.77 31.43
CA LYS A 226 -51.34 -9.54 32.18
C LYS A 226 -50.62 -10.45 33.19
N ARG A 227 -50.89 -10.18 34.47
CA ARG A 227 -50.54 -10.99 35.65
C ARG A 227 -51.41 -12.26 35.67
N LYS A 228 -50.85 -13.40 36.09
CA LYS A 228 -51.59 -14.63 36.45
C LYS A 228 -51.94 -14.61 37.95
N PRO A 229 -53.09 -15.15 38.39
CA PRO A 229 -53.35 -15.44 39.79
C PRO A 229 -52.84 -16.85 40.17
N ARG A 230 -52.50 -17.00 41.45
CA ARG A 230 -52.08 -18.24 42.12
C ARG A 230 -53.29 -19.11 42.47
N SER A 231 -53.08 -20.42 42.42
CA SER A 231 -53.71 -21.39 43.33
C SER A 231 -52.68 -21.82 44.36
#